data_AF-A0AAT9TPW2-F1
#
_entry.id   AF-A0AAT9TPW2-F1
#
_cell.length_a   1.000
_cell.length_b   1.000
_cell.length_c   1.000
_cell.angle_alpha   90.00
_cell.angle_beta   90.00
_cell.angle_gamma   90.00
#
_symmetry.space_group_name_H-M   'P 1'
#
loop_
_entity.id
_entity.type
_entity.pdbx_description
1 polymer ?
#
loop_
_entity_poly.entity_id
_entity_poly.type
_entity_poly.pdbx_seq_one_letter_code
_entity_poly.pdbx_strand_id
1 'polypeptide(L)'
;MLAIALQICLVYVVSGLYKVQGKMWQDGTALFYVLRVPEFSFPSLSHFVYENDFLVFSGTYVTVLFLVYFPLGILVPALRPWAAVMSIGFHLGFGMLMGLTGFALTMVACDLIFLSRGLDEAVTYGAGRLQKARSRRLEQPPAGGRPMSGEHPASEPVASGKAG
;
A
#
# COMPACT_ATOMS: atom_id res chain seq x y z
N MET A 1 -25.82 -6.86 -10.55
CA MET A 1 -24.62 -6.31 -9.87
C MET A 1 -24.93 -5.76 -8.48
N LEU A 2 -25.92 -4.89 -8.31
CA LEU A 2 -26.23 -4.31 -6.99
C LEU A 2 -26.55 -5.36 -5.91
N ALA A 3 -27.36 -6.38 -6.22
CA ALA A 3 -27.69 -7.45 -5.27
C ALA A 3 -26.46 -8.24 -4.79
N ILE A 4 -25.53 -8.54 -5.71
CA ILE A 4 -24.29 -9.27 -5.40
C ILE A 4 -23.35 -8.39 -4.58
N ALA A 5 -23.21 -7.11 -4.95
CA ALA A 5 -22.42 -6.15 -4.18
C ALA A 5 -22.96 -5.99 -2.75
N LEU A 6 -24.29 -5.90 -2.60
CA LEU A 6 -24.94 -5.84 -1.28
C LEU A 6 -24.71 -7.12 -0.49
N GLN A 7 -24.86 -8.29 -1.10
CA GLN A 7 -24.61 -9.58 -0.46
C GLN A 7 -23.16 -9.68 0.03
N ILE A 8 -22.18 -9.30 -0.79
CA ILE A 8 -20.77 -9.27 -0.41
C ILE A 8 -20.54 -8.27 0.72
N CYS A 9 -21.06 -7.05 0.61
CA CYS A 9 -20.95 -6.05 1.68
C CYS A 9 -21.51 -6.58 3.00
N LEU A 10 -22.67 -7.24 2.99
CA LEU A 10 -23.26 -7.85 4.17
C LEU A 10 -22.37 -8.95 4.76
N VAL A 11 -21.82 -9.84 3.93
CA VAL A 11 -20.90 -10.90 4.38
C VAL A 11 -19.67 -10.29 5.07
N TYR A 12 -19.06 -9.26 4.46
CA TYR A 12 -17.89 -8.59 5.04
C TYR A 12 -18.22 -7.83 6.33
N VAL A 13 -19.32 -7.06 6.36
CA VAL A 13 -19.74 -6.31 7.55
C VAL A 13 -20.06 -7.26 8.70
N VAL A 14 -20.83 -8.32 8.45
CA VAL A 14 -21.19 -9.31 9.47
C VAL A 14 -19.94 -10.02 9.97
N SER A 15 -19.07 -10.48 9.07
CA SER A 15 -17.81 -11.13 9.43
C SER A 15 -16.88 -10.19 10.23
N GLY A 16 -16.86 -8.89 9.89
CA GLY A 16 -16.12 -7.87 10.63
C GLY A 16 -16.70 -7.66 12.04
N LEU A 17 -18.03 -7.53 12.14
CA LEU A 17 -18.73 -7.34 13.40
C LEU A 17 -18.52 -8.53 14.36
N TYR A 18 -18.56 -9.77 13.84
CA TYR A 18 -18.24 -10.97 14.63
C TYR A 18 -16.80 -10.95 15.15
N LYS A 19 -15.84 -10.46 14.37
CA LYS A 19 -14.45 -10.29 14.82
C LYS A 19 -14.35 -9.20 15.88
N VAL A 20 -14.96 -8.03 15.67
CA VAL A 20 -14.97 -6.92 16.65
C VAL A 20 -15.53 -7.35 18.01
N GLN A 21 -16.53 -8.25 18.03
CA GLN A 21 -17.11 -8.77 19.27
C GLN A 21 -16.30 -9.90 19.91
N GLY A 22 -15.39 -10.54 19.16
CA GLY A 22 -14.61 -11.67 19.65
C GLY A 22 -13.46 -11.21 20.56
N LYS A 23 -13.40 -11.77 21.77
CA LYS A 23 -12.38 -11.42 22.78
C LYS A 23 -10.94 -11.53 22.25
N MET A 24 -10.62 -12.59 21.48
CA MET A 24 -9.29 -12.78 20.88
C MET A 24 -8.90 -11.66 19.88
N TRP A 25 -9.87 -11.08 19.18
CA TRP A 25 -9.61 -9.99 18.22
C TRP A 25 -9.44 -8.66 18.94
N GLN A 26 -10.18 -8.43 20.03
CA GLN A 26 -10.02 -7.26 20.89
C GLN A 26 -8.68 -7.30 21.64
N ASP A 27 -8.28 -8.47 22.12
CA ASP A 27 -7.01 -8.67 22.81
C ASP A 27 -5.80 -8.66 21.84
N GLY A 28 -6.04 -8.60 20.52
CA GLY A 28 -4.97 -8.56 19.50
C GLY A 28 -4.25 -9.89 19.29
N THR A 29 -4.78 -10.99 19.82
CA THR A 29 -4.15 -12.33 19.80
C THR A 29 -4.74 -13.27 18.76
N ALA A 30 -5.82 -12.88 18.08
CA ALA A 30 -6.53 -13.77 17.15
C ALA A 30 -5.62 -14.33 16.05
N LEU A 31 -4.72 -13.51 15.48
CA LEU A 31 -3.83 -13.97 14.41
C LEU A 31 -2.89 -15.09 14.87
N PHE A 32 -2.45 -15.08 16.13
CA PHE A 32 -1.62 -16.15 16.71
C PHE A 32 -2.34 -17.50 16.68
N TYR A 33 -3.62 -17.52 17.04
CA TYR A 33 -4.43 -18.74 17.01
C TYR A 33 -4.73 -19.19 15.58
N VAL A 34 -5.05 -18.24 14.69
CA VAL A 34 -5.36 -18.52 13.28
C VAL A 34 -4.18 -19.16 12.56
N LEU A 35 -2.96 -18.66 12.79
CA LEU A 35 -1.75 -19.19 12.14
C LEU A 35 -1.26 -20.53 12.70
N ARG A 36 -1.82 -20.99 13.83
CA ARG A 36 -1.45 -22.25 14.48
C ARG A 36 -2.46 -23.38 14.25
N VAL A 37 -3.40 -23.20 13.31
CA VAL A 37 -4.29 -24.28 12.88
C VAL A 37 -3.46 -25.32 12.10
N PRO A 38 -3.34 -26.57 12.61
CA PRO A 38 -2.45 -27.58 12.02
C PRO A 38 -2.75 -27.87 10.56
N GLU A 39 -4.02 -27.79 10.16
CA GLU A 39 -4.50 -28.11 8.83
C GLU A 39 -4.21 -26.99 7.81
N PHE A 40 -3.95 -25.76 8.26
CA PHE A 40 -3.86 -24.56 7.39
C PHE A 40 -2.73 -23.61 7.83
N SER A 41 -1.49 -24.08 7.79
CA SER A 41 -0.32 -23.25 8.09
C SER A 41 0.85 -23.56 7.15
N PHE A 42 1.51 -22.51 6.63
CA PHE A 42 2.76 -22.67 5.88
C PHE A 42 3.94 -22.60 6.86
N PRO A 43 4.60 -23.73 7.19
CA PRO A 43 5.34 -23.86 8.46
C PRO A 43 6.46 -22.86 8.69
N SER A 44 7.14 -22.40 7.64
CA SER A 44 8.25 -21.45 7.76
C SER A 44 7.79 -20.00 7.87
N LEU A 45 6.76 -19.62 7.12
CA LEU A 45 6.29 -18.22 7.05
C LEU A 45 5.35 -17.88 8.20
N SER A 46 4.50 -18.83 8.61
CA SER A 46 3.61 -18.65 9.76
C SER A 46 4.41 -18.52 11.06
N HIS A 47 5.48 -19.32 11.24
CA HIS A 47 6.36 -19.29 12.40
C HIS A 47 6.95 -17.90 12.65
N PHE A 48 7.54 -17.31 11.60
CA PHE A 48 8.09 -15.96 11.68
C PHE A 48 7.07 -14.91 12.12
N VAL A 49 5.82 -15.04 11.66
CA VAL A 49 4.76 -14.06 11.97
C VAL A 49 4.24 -14.24 13.39
N TYR A 50 4.02 -15.48 13.87
CA TYR A 50 3.47 -15.68 15.21
C TYR A 50 4.50 -15.58 16.34
N GLU A 51 5.81 -15.69 16.04
CA GLU A 51 6.88 -15.42 17.01
C GLU A 51 7.06 -13.92 17.30
N ASN A 52 6.53 -13.06 16.43
CA ASN A 52 6.64 -11.62 16.58
C ASN A 52 5.29 -11.03 17.03
N ASP A 53 5.22 -10.68 18.32
CA ASP A 53 4.00 -10.11 18.93
C ASP A 53 3.50 -8.85 18.20
N PHE A 54 4.40 -8.03 17.66
CA PHE A 54 4.01 -6.85 16.89
C PHE A 54 3.35 -7.22 15.55
N LEU A 55 3.83 -8.26 14.86
CA LEU A 55 3.20 -8.75 13.63
C LEU A 55 1.85 -9.41 13.91
N VAL A 56 1.74 -10.19 14.99
CA VAL A 56 0.47 -10.78 15.44
C VAL A 56 -0.56 -9.70 15.76
N PHE A 57 -0.16 -8.72 16.57
CA PHE A 57 -1.02 -7.62 16.97
C PHE A 57 -1.46 -6.82 15.75
N SER A 58 -0.51 -6.30 14.96
CA SER A 58 -0.81 -5.50 13.77
C SER A 58 -1.65 -6.27 12.76
N GLY A 59 -1.34 -7.53 12.48
CA GLY A 59 -2.09 -8.37 11.57
C GLY A 59 -3.52 -8.63 12.05
N THR A 60 -3.73 -8.85 13.35
CA THR A 60 -5.07 -8.99 13.95
C THR A 60 -5.93 -7.76 13.68
N TYR A 61 -5.39 -6.56 13.95
CA TYR A 61 -6.11 -5.30 13.71
C TYR A 61 -6.26 -4.99 12.22
N VAL A 62 -5.26 -5.25 11.39
CA VAL A 62 -5.32 -5.07 9.93
C VAL A 62 -6.44 -5.91 9.34
N THR A 63 -6.63 -7.15 9.80
CA THR A 63 -7.77 -7.98 9.37
C THR A 63 -9.09 -7.31 9.73
N VAL A 64 -9.30 -6.89 10.97
CA VAL A 64 -10.56 -6.25 11.38
C VAL A 64 -10.81 -4.96 10.57
N LEU A 65 -9.78 -4.12 10.43
CA LEU A 65 -9.85 -2.90 9.65
C LEU A 65 -10.18 -3.17 8.19
N PHE A 66 -9.57 -4.20 7.57
CA PHE A 66 -9.85 -4.59 6.20
C PHE A 66 -11.31 -5.00 6.02
N LEU A 67 -11.88 -5.80 6.93
CA LEU A 67 -13.27 -6.24 6.84
C LEU A 67 -14.27 -5.07 6.93
N VAL A 68 -13.93 -3.99 7.65
CA VAL A 68 -14.76 -2.77 7.73
C VAL A 68 -14.52 -1.86 6.54
N TYR A 69 -13.28 -1.74 6.09
CA TYR A 69 -12.87 -0.85 5.00
C TYR A 69 -13.37 -1.34 3.63
N PHE A 70 -13.34 -2.65 3.38
CA PHE A 70 -13.68 -3.23 2.09
C PHE A 70 -15.12 -2.89 1.61
N PRO A 71 -16.17 -3.03 2.45
CA PRO A 71 -17.52 -2.54 2.11
C PRO A 71 -17.54 -1.05 1.75
N LEU A 72 -16.86 -0.20 2.53
CA LEU A 72 -16.77 1.24 2.26
C LEU A 72 -16.06 1.52 0.92
N GLY A 73 -15.04 0.73 0.58
CA GLY A 73 -14.35 0.77 -0.70
C GLY A 73 -15.24 0.44 -1.90
N ILE A 74 -16.21 -0.45 -1.73
CA ILE A 74 -17.20 -0.78 -2.78
C ILE A 74 -18.20 0.36 -2.95
N LEU A 75 -18.72 0.89 -1.83
CA LEU A 75 -19.76 1.92 -1.82
C LEU A 75 -19.25 3.31 -2.22
N VAL A 76 -18.02 3.68 -1.83
CA VAL A 76 -17.44 4.99 -2.05
C VAL A 76 -16.45 4.93 -3.22
N PRO A 77 -16.75 5.58 -4.38
CA PRO A 77 -15.89 5.51 -5.55
C PRO A 77 -14.45 5.98 -5.30
N ALA A 78 -14.27 7.00 -4.45
CA ALA A 78 -12.95 7.56 -4.12
C ALA A 78 -12.02 6.58 -3.38
N LEU A 79 -12.58 5.57 -2.70
CA LEU A 79 -11.82 4.57 -1.94
C LEU A 79 -11.52 3.31 -2.75
N ARG A 80 -12.13 3.15 -3.94
CA ARG A 80 -11.96 1.98 -4.82
C ARG A 80 -10.50 1.63 -5.15
N PRO A 81 -9.62 2.56 -5.58
CA PRO A 81 -8.23 2.19 -5.89
C PRO A 81 -7.49 1.64 -4.67
N TRP A 82 -7.71 2.24 -3.51
CA TRP A 82 -7.12 1.80 -2.25
C TRP A 82 -7.69 0.46 -1.78
N ALA A 83 -9.00 0.26 -1.91
CA ALA A 83 -9.66 -0.99 -1.59
C ALA A 83 -9.18 -2.14 -2.47
N ALA A 84 -8.95 -1.90 -3.77
CA ALA A 84 -8.41 -2.88 -4.70
C ALA A 84 -7.03 -3.38 -4.24
N VAL A 85 -6.09 -2.46 -3.99
CA VAL A 85 -4.72 -2.81 -3.59
C VAL A 85 -4.69 -3.50 -2.23
N MET A 86 -5.45 -2.99 -1.26
CA MET A 86 -5.53 -3.58 0.08
C MET A 86 -6.15 -4.98 0.04
N SER A 87 -7.18 -5.21 -0.77
CA SER A 87 -7.83 -6.53 -0.89
C SER A 87 -6.87 -7.57 -1.45
N ILE A 88 -6.18 -7.24 -2.54
CA ILE A 88 -5.22 -8.14 -3.17
C ILE A 88 -4.10 -8.48 -2.20
N GLY A 89 -3.51 -7.47 -1.54
CA GLY A 89 -2.45 -7.67 -0.57
C GLY A 89 -2.90 -8.52 0.62
N PHE A 90 -4.09 -8.26 1.15
CA PHE A 90 -4.66 -8.98 2.27
C PHE A 90 -4.89 -10.47 1.94
N HIS A 91 -5.56 -10.75 0.82
CA HIS A 91 -5.86 -12.13 0.43
C HIS A 91 -4.61 -12.92 0.05
N LEU A 92 -3.66 -12.30 -0.66
CA LEU A 92 -2.39 -12.97 -0.96
C LEU A 92 -1.57 -13.21 0.30
N GLY A 93 -1.52 -12.24 1.23
CA GLY A 93 -0.84 -12.38 2.51
C GLY A 93 -1.40 -13.55 3.33
N PHE A 94 -2.71 -13.60 3.54
CA PHE A 94 -3.37 -14.70 4.24
C PHE A 94 -3.26 -16.03 3.48
N GLY A 95 -3.37 -16.01 2.15
CA GLY A 95 -3.19 -17.19 1.30
C GLY A 95 -1.80 -17.80 1.42
N MET A 96 -0.76 -16.99 1.53
CA MET A 96 0.62 -17.45 1.74
C MET A 96 0.84 -17.93 3.18
N LEU A 97 0.32 -17.21 4.18
CA LEU A 97 0.52 -17.55 5.59
C LEU A 97 -0.20 -18.84 6.00
N MET A 98 -1.44 -19.03 5.52
CA MET A 98 -2.28 -20.18 5.86
C MET A 98 -2.23 -21.32 4.84
N GLY A 99 -1.49 -21.16 3.73
CA GLY A 99 -1.49 -22.13 2.63
C GLY A 99 -2.81 -22.21 1.85
N LEU A 100 -3.72 -21.25 2.07
CA LEU A 100 -5.05 -21.19 1.43
C LEU A 100 -5.01 -20.48 0.07
N THR A 101 -4.08 -20.88 -0.79
CA THR A 101 -3.83 -20.20 -2.08
C THR A 101 -5.05 -20.25 -3.02
N GLY A 102 -5.73 -21.40 -3.12
CA GLY A 102 -6.94 -21.51 -3.95
C GLY A 102 -8.08 -20.60 -3.49
N PHE A 103 -8.29 -20.51 -2.17
CA PHE A 103 -9.28 -19.61 -1.59
C PHE A 103 -8.89 -18.15 -1.82
N ALA A 104 -7.63 -17.79 -1.59
CA ALA A 104 -7.12 -16.45 -1.81
C ALA A 104 -7.30 -15.98 -3.26
N LEU A 105 -6.94 -16.82 -4.23
CA LEU A 105 -7.10 -16.50 -5.66
C LEU A 105 -8.57 -16.32 -6.05
N THR A 106 -9.45 -17.15 -5.49
CA THR A 106 -10.90 -17.03 -5.73
C THR A 106 -11.44 -15.70 -5.19
N MET A 107 -11.06 -15.33 -3.97
CA MET A 107 -11.48 -14.05 -3.37
C MET A 107 -10.95 -12.86 -4.16
N VAL A 108 -9.67 -12.89 -4.56
CA VAL A 108 -9.09 -11.85 -5.43
C VAL A 108 -9.85 -11.72 -6.75
N ALA A 109 -10.20 -12.84 -7.40
CA ALA A 109 -10.98 -12.82 -8.63
C ALA A 109 -12.38 -12.21 -8.41
N CYS A 110 -13.04 -12.54 -7.30
CA CYS A 110 -14.32 -11.93 -6.92
C CYS A 110 -14.20 -10.42 -6.69
N ASP A 111 -13.16 -9.98 -5.98
CA ASP A 111 -12.93 -8.58 -5.67
C ASP A 111 -12.64 -7.76 -6.93
N LEU A 112 -11.86 -8.31 -7.86
CA LEU A 112 -11.53 -7.67 -9.14
C LEU A 112 -12.78 -7.41 -10.00
N ILE A 113 -13.83 -8.22 -9.89
CA ILE A 113 -15.10 -7.95 -10.60
C ILE A 113 -15.69 -6.60 -10.16
N PHE A 114 -15.58 -6.25 -8.88
CA PHE A 114 -16.12 -5.00 -8.32
C PHE A 114 -15.12 -3.85 -8.31
N LEU A 115 -13.83 -4.16 -8.21
CA LEU A 115 -12.74 -3.21 -8.00
C LEU A 115 -11.84 -3.01 -9.22
N SER A 116 -12.09 -3.69 -10.35
CA SER A 116 -11.36 -3.53 -11.61
C SER A 116 -11.12 -2.08 -12.01
N ARG A 117 -12.17 -1.24 -11.97
CA ARG A 117 -12.05 0.20 -12.26
C ARG A 117 -11.14 0.94 -11.27
N GLY A 118 -11.22 0.59 -9.99
CA GLY A 118 -10.32 1.14 -8.97
C GLY A 118 -8.88 0.69 -9.19
N LEU A 119 -8.66 -0.55 -9.61
CA LEU A 119 -7.33 -1.06 -9.94
C LEU A 119 -6.73 -0.30 -11.13
N ASP A 120 -7.51 -0.08 -12.20
CA ASP A 120 -7.07 0.69 -13.36
C ASP A 120 -6.68 2.14 -12.98
N GLU A 121 -7.49 2.78 -12.12
CA GLU A 121 -7.19 4.10 -11.56
C GLU A 121 -5.90 4.09 -10.70
N ALA A 122 -5.71 3.07 -9.87
CA ALA A 122 -4.50 2.92 -9.05
C ALA A 122 -3.24 2.72 -9.91
N VAL A 123 -3.34 1.88 -10.94
CA VAL A 123 -2.23 1.57 -11.87
C VAL A 123 -1.85 2.80 -12.68
N THR A 124 -2.84 3.52 -13.23
CA THR A 124 -2.58 4.76 -14.00
C THR A 124 -1.99 5.86 -13.12
N TYR A 125 -2.46 6.02 -11.88
CA TYR A 125 -1.87 6.94 -10.91
C TYR A 125 -0.41 6.59 -10.59
N GLY A 126 -0.12 5.31 -10.32
CA GLY A 126 1.22 4.82 -10.05
C GLY A 126 2.17 5.00 -11.23
N ALA A 127 1.73 4.65 -12.44
CA ALA A 127 2.50 4.81 -13.67
C ALA A 127 2.82 6.29 -13.96
N GLY A 128 1.85 7.20 -13.78
CA GLY A 128 2.03 8.63 -13.96
C GLY A 128 3.06 9.23 -12.98
N ARG A 129 3.06 8.79 -11.72
CA ARG A 129 4.09 9.20 -10.75
C ARG A 129 5.47 8.65 -11.10
N LEU A 130 5.56 7.39 -11.51
CA LEU A 130 6.82 6.76 -11.87
C LEU A 130 7.44 7.44 -13.10
N GLN A 131 6.61 7.78 -14.09
CA GLN A 131 7.03 8.51 -15.29
C GLN A 131 7.51 9.93 -14.94
N LYS A 132 6.80 10.65 -14.07
CA LYS A 132 7.20 12.00 -13.60
C LYS A 132 8.48 11.97 -12.76
N ALA A 133 8.70 10.91 -11.98
CA ALA A 133 9.93 10.70 -11.24
C ALA A 133 11.10 10.36 -12.19
N ARG A 134 10.87 9.54 -13.21
CA ARG A 134 11.84 9.26 -14.28
C ARG A 134 12.19 10.51 -15.08
N SER A 135 11.22 11.33 -15.45
CA SER A 135 11.47 12.56 -16.21
C SER A 135 12.28 13.55 -15.39
N ARG A 136 11.94 13.77 -14.11
CA ARG A 136 12.73 14.62 -13.20
C ARG A 136 14.17 14.13 -12.97
N ARG A 137 14.38 12.82 -12.95
CA ARG A 137 15.72 12.22 -12.83
C ARG A 137 16.54 12.37 -14.11
N LEU A 138 15.90 12.35 -15.29
CA LEU A 138 16.54 12.58 -16.58
C LEU A 138 16.83 14.07 -16.83
N GLU A 139 16.01 14.96 -16.27
CA GLU A 139 16.20 16.42 -16.35
C GLU A 139 17.26 16.96 -15.38
N GLN A 140 17.70 16.19 -14.37
CA GLN A 140 18.85 16.55 -13.55
C GLN A 140 20.16 16.19 -14.28
N PRO A 141 20.94 17.18 -14.77
CA PRO A 141 22.26 16.91 -15.33
C PRO A 141 23.18 16.42 -14.21
N PRO A 142 24.19 15.59 -14.50
CA PRO A 142 25.12 15.10 -13.47
C PRO A 142 25.78 16.30 -12.76
N ALA A 143 25.61 16.37 -11.45
CA ALA A 143 26.24 17.38 -10.60
C ALA A 143 27.76 17.15 -10.59
N GLY A 144 28.45 17.71 -11.59
CA GLY A 144 29.86 17.44 -11.84
C GLY A 144 30.50 18.51 -12.72
N GLY A 145 30.44 19.75 -12.27
CA GLY A 145 31.17 20.84 -12.91
C GLY A 145 30.98 22.13 -12.11
N ARG A 146 31.81 22.35 -11.09
CA ARG A 146 32.02 23.70 -10.57
C ARG A 146 32.66 24.53 -11.69
N PRO A 147 32.04 25.60 -12.19
CA PRO A 147 32.82 26.61 -12.89
C PRO A 147 33.66 27.30 -11.81
N MET A 148 34.98 27.25 -11.93
CA MET A 148 35.86 28.14 -11.20
C MET A 148 35.41 29.56 -11.53
N SER A 149 34.83 30.23 -10.54
CA SER A 149 34.44 31.63 -10.61
C SER A 149 35.66 32.43 -11.05
N GLY A 150 35.55 33.11 -12.19
CA GLY A 150 36.54 34.07 -12.64
C GLY A 150 36.67 35.16 -11.60
N GLU A 151 37.86 35.27 -11.03
CA GLU A 151 38.25 36.36 -10.16
C GLU A 151 38.56 37.57 -11.04
N HIS A 152 37.68 38.58 -11.04
CA HIS A 152 38.07 40.00 -11.18
C HIS A 152 36.88 40.91 -10.89
N PRO A 153 36.96 41.71 -9.83
CA PRO A 153 37.02 43.18 -9.98
C PRO A 153 37.98 43.79 -8.92
N ALA A 154 38.59 44.97 -8.97
CA ALA A 154 38.40 46.23 -9.67
C ALA A 154 39.67 47.10 -9.46
N SER A 155 39.90 48.09 -10.34
CA SER A 155 40.50 49.44 -10.07
C SER A 155 40.95 50.01 -11.42
N GLU A 156 40.74 51.24 -11.88
CA GLU A 156 39.99 52.46 -11.54
C GLU A 156 40.17 53.35 -12.81
N PRO A 157 39.28 54.28 -13.17
CA PRO A 157 39.53 55.17 -14.31
C PRO A 157 40.02 56.56 -13.88
N VAL A 158 40.79 57.17 -14.78
CA VAL A 158 41.09 58.62 -14.93
C VAL A 158 42.28 59.21 -14.15
N ALA A 159 43.32 59.57 -14.90
CA ALA A 159 44.00 60.86 -14.74
C ALA A 159 44.39 61.42 -16.11
N SER A 160 43.73 62.51 -16.50
CA SER A 160 44.10 63.41 -17.59
C SER A 160 45.00 64.52 -17.02
N GLY A 161 46.07 64.89 -17.72
CA GLY A 161 46.61 66.25 -17.64
C GLY A 161 48.13 66.44 -17.63
N LYS A 162 48.64 66.92 -18.78
CA LYS A 162 49.68 67.95 -19.00
C LYS A 162 51.13 67.73 -18.50
N ALA A 163 52.09 67.84 -19.43
CA ALA A 163 53.02 68.97 -19.61
C ALA A 163 54.37 68.49 -20.19
N GLY A 164 54.90 69.23 -21.19
CA GLY A 164 56.26 69.05 -21.72
C GLY A 164 56.30 69.09 -23.23
#